data_AF-A0A484YKA1-F1
#
_entry.id   AF-A0A484YKA1-F1
#
_cell.length_a   1.000
_cell.length_b   1.000
_cell.length_c   1.000
_cell.angle_alpha   90.00
_cell.angle_beta   90.00
_cell.angle_gamma   90.00
#
_symmetry.space_group_name_H-M   'P 1'
#
loop_
_entity.id
_entity.type
_entity.pdbx_description
1 polymer ?
#
loop_
_entity_poly.entity_id
_entity_poly.type
_entity_poly.pdbx_seq_one_letter_code
_entity_poly.pdbx_strand_id
1 'polypeptide(L)' 'MSHAALVFGREDSGLTNEELALADVLTGVPMVADYPSLNLGQAVMVYCYQLATLIQQPAKSDTTADQHQLQAYANEP' A
#
# COMPACT_ATOMS: atom_id res chain seq x y z
N MET A 1 10.42 -11.72 -0.23
CA MET A 1 9.75 -10.99 -1.31
C MET A 1 9.42 -9.60 -0.77
N SER A 2 9.91 -8.53 -1.40
CA SER A 2 9.83 -7.16 -0.84
C SER A 2 9.13 -6.16 -1.78
N HIS A 3 8.52 -6.62 -2.87
CA HIS A 3 7.90 -5.76 -3.87
C HIS A 3 6.45 -6.22 -4.10
N ALA A 4 5.58 -5.24 -4.30
CA ALA A 4 4.19 -5.43 -4.69
C ALA A 4 3.89 -4.50 -5.88
N ALA A 5 2.96 -4.91 -6.72
CA ALA A 5 2.46 -4.12 -7.83
C ALA A 5 0.94 -4.05 -7.75
N LEU A 6 0.38 -2.87 -8.07
CA LEU A 6 -1.04 -2.73 -8.36
C LEU A 6 -1.23 -2.87 -9.87
N VAL A 7 -2.13 -3.76 -10.27
CA VAL A 7 -2.46 -3.99 -11.69
C VAL A 7 -3.88 -3.49 -11.91
N PHE A 8 -4.04 -2.57 -12.86
CA PHE A 8 -5.34 -2.07 -13.29
C PHE A 8 -5.61 -2.51 -14.71
N GLY A 9 -6.85 -2.94 -14.95
CA GLY A 9 -7.31 -3.34 -16.27
C GLY A 9 -7.63 -2.14 -17.17
N ARG A 10 -8.11 -2.45 -18.38
CA ARG A 10 -8.57 -1.43 -19.33
C ARG A 10 -9.82 -0.73 -18.81
N GLU A 11 -10.04 0.51 -19.23
CA GLU A 11 -11.18 1.32 -18.77
C GLU A 11 -12.54 0.78 -19.22
N ASP A 12 -12.59 0.15 -20.40
CA ASP A 12 -13.80 -0.40 -21.00
C ASP A 12 -14.09 -1.85 -20.59
N SER A 13 -13.04 -2.67 -20.43
CA SER A 13 -13.18 -4.12 -20.26
C SER A 13 -12.61 -4.67 -18.95
N GLY A 14 -11.91 -3.86 -18.15
CA GLY A 14 -11.20 -4.34 -16.97
C GLY A 14 -10.06 -5.32 -17.31
N LEU A 15 -9.76 -6.20 -16.35
CA LEU A 15 -8.82 -7.32 -16.50
C LEU A 15 -9.55 -8.56 -16.99
N THR A 16 -8.91 -9.37 -17.83
CA THR A 16 -9.47 -10.67 -18.22
C THR A 16 -9.39 -11.66 -17.06
N ASN A 17 -10.17 -12.75 -17.13
CA ASN A 17 -10.12 -13.81 -16.12
C ASN A 17 -8.72 -14.45 -16.03
N GLU A 18 -8.03 -14.57 -17.16
CA GLU A 18 -6.67 -15.08 -17.25
C GLU A 18 -5.69 -14.14 -16.54
N GLU A 19 -5.84 -12.82 -16.70
CA GLU A 19 -5.02 -11.82 -16.00
C GLU A 19 -5.31 -11.81 -14.49
N LEU A 20 -6.58 -11.92 -14.09
CA LEU A 20 -6.98 -12.02 -12.69
C LEU A 20 -6.40 -13.28 -12.02
N ALA A 21 -6.32 -14.40 -12.74
CA ALA A 21 -5.76 -15.65 -12.23
C ALA A 21 -4.25 -15.57 -11.93
N LEU A 22 -3.54 -14.57 -12.47
CA LEU A 22 -2.12 -14.32 -12.19
C LEU A 22 -1.89 -13.46 -10.94
N ALA A 23 -2.93 -12.80 -10.42
CA ALA A 23 -2.80 -11.91 -9.28
C ALA A 23 -2.85 -12.68 -7.96
N ASP A 24 -1.94 -12.36 -7.03
CA ASP A 24 -1.93 -12.96 -5.69
C ASP A 24 -3.14 -12.56 -4.85
N VAL A 25 -3.65 -11.34 -5.06
CA VAL A 25 -4.76 -10.76 -4.30
C VAL A 25 -5.68 -9.99 -5.24
N LEU A 26 -6.98 -10.28 -5.15
CA LEU A 26 -8.03 -9.55 -5.86
C LEU A 26 -8.67 -8.54 -4.91
N THR A 27 -8.71 -7.27 -5.33
CA THR A 27 -9.30 -6.18 -4.54
C THR A 27 -10.18 -5.29 -5.43
N GLY A 28 -11.16 -4.62 -4.82
CA GLY A 28 -12.06 -3.71 -5.52
C GLY A 28 -12.47 -2.55 -4.61
N VAL A 29 -12.89 -1.44 -5.22
CA VAL A 29 -13.45 -0.30 -4.47
C VAL A 29 -14.91 -0.63 -4.12
N PRO A 30 -15.31 -0.62 -2.84
CA PRO A 30 -16.71 -0.82 -2.46
C PRO A 30 -17.57 0.30 -3.04
N MET A 31 -18.71 -0.04 -3.62
CA MET A 31 -19.59 0.93 -4.26
C MET A 31 -21.04 0.71 -3.81
N VAL A 32 -21.80 1.81 -3.76
CA VAL A 32 -23.17 1.86 -3.20
C VAL A 32 -24.25 1.32 -4.17
N ALA A 33 -24.03 1.43 -5.47
CA ALA A 33 -25.01 1.03 -6.49
C ALA A 33 -24.61 -0.30 -7.15
N ASP A 34 -25.57 -0.95 -7.80
CA ASP A 34 -25.31 -2.19 -8.57
C ASP A 34 -24.52 -1.91 -9.87
N TYR A 35 -24.57 -0.67 -10.39
CA TYR A 35 -23.80 -0.21 -11.58
C TYR A 35 -23.07 1.12 -11.37
N PRO A 36 -22.05 1.18 -10.52
CA PRO A 36 -21.17 2.32 -10.40
C PRO A 36 -20.01 2.14 -11.38
N SER A 37 -20.00 2.91 -12.46
CA SER A 37 -18.82 3.01 -13.31
C SER A 37 -17.88 4.04 -12.70
N LEU A 38 -16.74 3.56 -12.21
CA LEU A 38 -15.61 4.38 -11.83
C LEU A 38 -14.62 4.33 -12.98
N ASN A 39 -14.20 5.49 -13.47
CA ASN A 39 -13.20 5.47 -14.53
C ASN A 39 -11.85 4.99 -13.97
N LEU A 40 -10.96 4.57 -14.87
CA LEU A 40 -9.66 4.03 -14.48
C LEU A 40 -8.86 5.03 -13.63
N GLY A 41 -8.87 6.31 -13.99
CA GLY A 41 -8.15 7.35 -13.24
C GLY A 41 -8.65 7.51 -11.80
N GLN A 42 -9.95 7.47 -11.58
CA GLN A 42 -10.58 7.51 -10.26
C GLN A 42 -10.22 6.27 -9.44
N ALA A 43 -10.23 5.07 -10.05
CA ALA A 43 -9.80 3.85 -9.38
C ALA A 43 -8.36 3.97 -8.88
N VAL A 44 -7.45 4.42 -9.75
CA VAL A 44 -6.04 4.67 -9.39
C VAL A 44 -5.94 5.67 -8.24
N MET A 45 -6.67 6.78 -8.29
CA MET A 45 -6.65 7.79 -7.21
C MET A 45 -7.10 7.22 -5.87
N VAL A 46 -8.18 6.43 -5.82
CA VAL A 46 -8.69 5.83 -4.57
C VAL A 46 -7.66 4.88 -3.96
N TYR A 47 -7.05 4.01 -4.76
CA TYR A 47 -6.00 3.11 -4.28
C TYR A 47 -4.77 3.85 -3.78
N CYS A 48 -4.28 4.83 -4.54
CA CYS A 48 -3.15 5.66 -4.10
C CYS A 48 -3.45 6.39 -2.78
N TYR A 49 -4.64 6.96 -2.64
CA TYR A 49 -5.05 7.63 -1.42
C TYR A 49 -5.10 6.67 -0.22
N GLN A 50 -5.70 5.49 -0.40
CA GLN A 50 -5.78 4.48 0.67
C GLN A 50 -4.39 4.00 1.12
N LEU A 51 -3.47 3.81 0.17
CA LEU A 51 -2.10 3.36 0.44
C LEU A 51 -1.17 4.47 0.94
N ALA A 52 -1.50 5.75 0.73
CA ALA A 52 -0.67 6.87 1.17
C ALA A 52 -0.39 6.83 2.69
N THR A 53 -1.34 6.31 3.48
CA THR A 53 -1.19 6.13 4.93
C THR A 53 -0.05 5.16 5.30
N LEU A 54 0.22 4.15 4.46
CA LEU A 54 1.30 3.19 4.66
C LEU A 54 2.67 3.79 4.30
N ILE A 55 2.70 4.73 3.35
CA ILE A 55 3.92 5.43 2.93
C ILE A 55 4.33 6.49 3.97
N GLN A 56 3.36 7.06 4.69
CA GLN A 56 3.58 8.10 5.69
C GLN A 56 3.97 7.57 7.08
N GLN A 57 4.04 6.26 7.30
CA GLN A 57 4.70 5.74 8.49
C GLN A 57 6.22 5.85 8.28
N PRO A 58 6.92 6.77 8.96
CA PRO A 58 8.37 6.71 8.97
C PRO A 58 8.75 5.32 9.46
N ALA A 59 9.64 4.65 8.73
CA ALA A 59 10.27 3.43 9.20
C ALA A 59 10.71 3.70 10.63
N LYS A 60 10.11 2.96 11.58
CA LYS A 60 10.34 3.16 13.01
C LYS A 60 11.86 3.10 13.19
N SER A 61 12.48 4.25 13.45
CA SER A 61 13.93 4.32 13.65
C SER A 61 14.25 3.33 14.75
N ASP A 62 15.07 2.33 14.45
CA ASP A 62 15.51 1.32 15.42
C ASP A 62 16.08 2.05 16.63
N THR A 63 15.28 2.13 17.71
CA THR A 63 15.59 2.85 18.96
C THR A 63 16.72 2.17 19.75
N THR A 64 17.31 1.08 19.22
CA THR A 64 18.41 0.35 19.83
C THR A 64 19.72 1.15 19.85
N ALA A 65 19.94 2.04 18.88
CA ALA A 65 21.14 2.88 18.84
C ALA A 65 21.17 3.91 19.98
N ASP A 66 20.02 4.48 20.36
CA ASP A 66 19.93 5.52 21.39
C ASP A 66 20.12 4.95 22.81
N GLN A 67 19.68 3.71 23.07
CA GLN A 67 19.78 3.09 24.39
C GLN A 67 21.22 2.83 24.82
N HIS A 68 22.07 2.37 23.90
CA HIS A 68 23.49 2.10 24.19
C HIS A 68 24.28 3.40 24.44
N GLN A 69 23.90 4.48 23.77
CA GLN A 69 24.55 5.78 23.92
C GLN A 69 24.14 6.46 25.24
N LEU A 70 22.87 6.34 25.67
CA LEU A 70 22.41 6.79 26.98
C LEU A 70 23.06 6.00 28.14
N GLN A 71 23.29 4.69 27.96
CA GLN A 71 24.01 3.86 28.95
C GLN A 71 25.50 4.20 29.04
N ALA A 72 26.13 4.63 27.95
CA ALA A 72 27.53 5.08 27.97
C ALA A 72 27.70 6.39 28.78
N TYR A 73 26.75 7.34 28.66
CA TYR A 73 26.78 8.59 29.44
C TYR A 73 26.39 8.41 30.91
N ALA A 74 25.59 7.38 31.23
CA ALA A 74 25.18 7.08 32.61
C ALA A 74 26.29 6.38 33.43
N ASN A 75 27.37 5.94 32.78
CA ASN A 75 28.49 5.20 33.39
C ASN A 75 29.82 5.97 33.37
N GLU A 76 29.82 7.28 33.16
CA GLU A 76 31.02 8.09 33.41
C GLU A 76 31.27 8.22 34.94
N PRO A 77 32.54 8.12 35.39
CA PRO A 77 32.91 7.89 36.80
C PRO A 77 32.67 9.07 37.75
#